data_AF-A0A3B8L878-F1
#
_entry.id   AF-A0A3B8L878-F1
#
_cell.length_a   1.000
_cell.length_b   1.000
_cell.length_c   1.000
_cell.angle_alpha   90.00
_cell.angle_beta   90.00
_cell.angle_gamma   90.00
#
_symmetry.space_group_name_H-M   'P 1'
#
loop_
_entity.id
_entity.type
_entity.pdbx_description
1 polymer ?
#
loop_
_entity_poly.entity_id
_entity_poly.type
_entity_poly.pdbx_seq_one_letter_code
_entity_poly.pdbx_strand_id
1 'polypeptide(L)'
;MIGMLEFEAPAVLALALPLGWVYWQWFRVRGVTGWLRGLLLLLLVVALAGPRIDIGGKGVDVVVVVDRSRSVSPENQATSLGLIRDLEQSRGNGDRLAVVTFGGEPRVEQELSGNKRLGNKFSLEIDPDGSDLAGSVSTALNLVDPSRPARLLVLSDGESNGRDPMAMARRAREAGVPIDVRPFERPRVGDTAIEAIRLPLTVSQGEPFQFSVWVTADGERSGTLRVLRDGMELASMSRRFRSGRNRLLFRDILASGGVHHYSAELELVDDPVAENNQGTGVVRVEAGPRLLLLTNDGSGGNLQRALQSAKIPVDVARAGAHSLSLDALDGY
;
A
#
# COMPACT_ATOMS: atom_id res chain seq x y z
N MET A 1 11.28 33.86 21.82
CA MET A 1 12.16 33.51 20.70
C MET A 1 12.23 34.70 19.78
N ILE A 2 13.42 35.25 19.57
CA ILE A 2 13.64 36.31 18.58
C ILE A 2 13.59 35.61 17.22
N GLY A 3 12.58 35.90 16.39
CA GLY A 3 12.47 35.32 15.06
C GLY A 3 13.76 35.59 14.27
N MET A 4 14.34 34.57 13.66
CA MET A 4 15.50 34.73 12.79
C MET A 4 15.05 35.55 11.57
N LEU A 5 15.77 36.65 11.32
CA LEU A 5 15.57 37.48 10.14
C LEU A 5 16.27 36.82 8.96
N GLU A 6 15.51 36.32 8.00
CA GLU A 6 16.04 35.74 6.76
C GLU A 6 15.86 36.72 5.61
N PHE A 7 16.76 36.66 4.63
CA PHE A 7 16.71 37.48 3.41
C PHE A 7 16.61 36.55 2.20
N GLU A 8 15.66 36.81 1.30
CA GLU A 8 15.45 36.01 0.09
C GLU A 8 16.62 36.14 -0.90
N ALA A 9 17.28 37.30 -0.92
CA ALA A 9 18.46 37.54 -1.74
C ALA A 9 19.54 38.29 -0.91
N PRO A 10 20.31 37.61 -0.04
CA PRO A 10 21.29 38.26 0.83
C PRO A 10 22.39 38.98 0.05
N ALA A 11 22.69 38.54 -1.18
CA ALA A 11 23.64 39.18 -2.08
C ALA A 11 23.25 40.63 -2.45
N VAL A 12 21.96 40.97 -2.42
CA VAL A 12 21.46 42.34 -2.71
C VAL A 12 21.94 43.33 -1.65
N LEU A 13 22.22 42.89 -0.42
CA LEU A 13 22.79 43.76 0.61
C LEU A 13 24.18 44.28 0.23
N ALA A 14 24.93 43.56 -0.61
CA ALA A 14 26.22 44.04 -1.10
C ALA A 14 26.09 45.29 -1.98
N LEU A 15 24.92 45.56 -2.57
CA LEU A 15 24.64 46.80 -3.32
C LEU A 15 24.63 48.04 -2.43
N ALA A 16 24.54 47.89 -1.10
CA ALA A 16 24.67 49.01 -0.17
C ALA A 16 26.03 49.72 -0.30
N LEU A 17 27.10 48.98 -0.62
CA LEU A 17 28.46 49.52 -0.76
C LEU A 17 28.63 50.44 -1.98
N PRO A 18 28.33 50.00 -3.23
CA PRO A 18 28.44 50.88 -4.40
C PRO A 18 27.43 52.03 -4.35
N LEU A 19 26.20 51.79 -3.87
CA LEU A 19 25.20 52.86 -3.75
C LEU A 19 25.57 53.90 -2.69
N GLY A 20 26.13 53.45 -1.56
CA GLY A 20 26.66 54.34 -0.52
C GLY A 20 27.84 55.17 -1.01
N TRP A 21 28.74 54.58 -1.82
CA TRP A 21 29.85 55.30 -2.43
C TRP A 21 29.39 56.35 -3.44
N VAL A 22 28.45 56.00 -4.34
CA VAL A 22 27.84 56.96 -5.29
C VAL A 22 27.11 58.09 -4.54
N TYR A 23 26.38 57.76 -3.48
CA TYR A 23 25.70 58.75 -2.65
C TYR A 23 26.69 59.74 -2.01
N TRP A 24 27.81 59.24 -1.48
CA TRP A 24 28.84 60.06 -0.84
C TRP A 24 29.61 60.95 -1.81
N GLN A 25 29.91 60.42 -3.01
CA GLN A 25 30.63 61.14 -4.06
C GLN A 25 29.79 62.24 -4.72
N TRP A 26 28.55 61.94 -5.10
CA TRP A 26 27.81 62.80 -6.05
C TRP A 26 26.51 63.41 -5.50
N PHE A 27 25.93 62.84 -4.44
CA PHE A 27 24.58 63.22 -3.98
C PHE A 27 24.52 63.70 -2.52
N ARG A 28 25.67 63.97 -1.90
CA ARG A 28 25.78 64.37 -0.51
C ARG A 28 25.24 65.79 -0.28
N VAL A 29 24.09 65.89 0.37
CA VAL A 29 23.51 67.16 0.83
C VAL A 29 23.82 67.34 2.32
N ARG A 30 24.24 68.55 2.74
CA ARG A 30 24.49 68.86 4.16
C ARG A 30 23.17 69.11 4.89
N GLY A 31 23.02 68.57 6.11
CA GLY A 31 21.84 68.75 6.97
C GLY A 31 20.91 67.53 7.04
N VAL A 32 19.75 67.71 7.65
CA VAL A 32 18.75 66.65 7.96
C VAL A 32 18.30 65.91 6.69
N THR A 33 18.19 66.61 5.56
CA THR A 33 17.78 66.04 4.27
C THR A 33 18.77 65.01 3.72
N GLY A 34 20.08 65.19 3.97
CA GLY A 34 21.10 64.21 3.58
C GLY A 34 21.04 62.93 4.43
N TRP A 35 20.76 63.06 5.73
CA TRP A 35 20.55 61.89 6.59
C TRP A 35 19.30 61.11 6.18
N LEU A 36 18.21 61.81 5.87
CA LEU A 36 16.96 61.19 5.44
C LEU A 36 17.10 60.43 4.12
N ARG A 37 17.84 60.98 3.14
CA ARG A 37 18.11 60.31 1.86
C ARG A 37 18.99 59.07 2.03
N GLY A 38 20.00 59.13 2.89
CA GLY A 38 20.84 57.97 3.22
C GLY A 38 20.03 56.85 3.87
N LEU A 39 19.14 57.20 4.82
CA LEU A 39 18.24 56.26 5.47
C LEU A 39 17.24 55.63 4.49
N LEU A 40 16.65 56.44 3.58
CA LEU A 40 15.76 55.95 2.54
C LEU A 40 16.45 54.97 1.59
N LEU A 41 17.68 55.27 1.19
CA LEU A 41 18.46 54.39 0.33
C LEU A 41 18.79 53.06 1.05
N LEU A 42 19.14 53.12 2.33
CA LEU A 42 19.34 51.93 3.15
C LEU A 42 18.05 51.11 3.27
N LEU A 43 16.91 51.74 3.57
CA LEU A 43 15.62 51.07 3.64
C LEU A 43 15.21 50.46 2.30
N LEU A 44 15.52 51.11 1.18
CA LEU A 44 15.27 50.58 -0.15
C LEU A 44 16.11 49.33 -0.41
N VAL A 45 17.40 49.34 -0.08
CA VAL A 45 18.28 48.16 -0.23
C VAL A 45 17.81 47.02 0.67
N VAL A 46 17.42 47.32 1.91
CA VAL A 46 16.87 46.32 2.83
C VAL A 46 15.55 45.75 2.27
N ALA A 47 14.62 46.59 1.82
CA ALA A 47 13.35 46.14 1.23
C ALA A 47 13.56 45.29 -0.03
N LEU A 48 14.55 45.64 -0.86
CA LEU A 48 14.91 44.90 -2.07
C LEU A 48 15.56 43.54 -1.75
N ALA A 49 16.21 43.41 -0.59
CA ALA A 49 16.75 42.14 -0.11
C ALA A 49 15.65 41.18 0.41
N GLY A 50 14.40 41.66 0.51
CA GLY A 50 13.24 40.86 0.91
C GLY A 50 13.36 40.31 2.34
N PRO A 51 13.33 41.17 3.37
CA PRO A 51 13.46 40.73 4.76
C PRO A 51 12.20 39.96 5.15
N ARG A 52 12.38 38.70 5.54
CA ARG A 52 11.33 37.85 6.09
C ARG A 52 11.61 37.63 7.56
N ILE A 53 10.63 37.95 8.38
CA ILE A 53 10.66 37.63 9.80
C ILE A 53 9.84 36.34 9.95
N ASP A 54 10.48 35.28 10.42
CA ASP A 54 9.76 34.07 10.80
C ASP A 54 9.04 34.33 12.14
N ILE A 55 7.82 34.84 12.03
CA ILE A 55 6.92 35.01 13.17
C ILE A 55 6.36 33.62 13.45
N GLY A 56 7.12 32.83 14.21
CA GLY A 56 6.90 31.41 14.51
C GLY A 56 5.50 30.90 14.18
N GLY A 57 5.43 30.05 13.15
CA GLY A 57 4.18 29.58 12.55
C GLY A 57 3.27 28.81 13.52
N LYS A 58 2.02 28.60 13.09
CA LYS A 58 0.93 27.94 13.83
C LYS A 58 1.17 26.42 14.10
N GLY A 59 2.42 25.96 14.06
CA GLY A 59 2.85 24.56 14.02
C GLY A 59 2.85 23.96 12.61
N VAL A 60 3.41 22.76 12.48
CA VAL A 60 3.52 21.98 11.25
C VAL A 60 2.50 20.84 11.25
N ASP A 61 1.96 20.52 10.07
CA ASP A 61 1.11 19.36 9.88
C ASP A 61 1.94 18.16 9.39
N VAL A 62 1.97 17.08 10.16
CA VAL A 62 2.67 15.85 9.80
C VAL A 62 1.64 14.77 9.50
N VAL A 63 1.71 14.18 8.31
CA VAL A 63 0.87 13.03 7.94
C VAL A 63 1.75 11.80 7.82
N VAL A 64 1.56 10.84 8.71
CA VAL A 64 2.29 9.57 8.70
C VAL A 64 1.50 8.56 7.88
N VAL A 65 2.13 7.99 6.86
CA VAL A 65 1.57 6.99 5.97
C VAL A 65 2.23 5.65 6.30
N VAL A 66 1.46 4.68 6.76
CA VAL A 66 1.96 3.39 7.27
C VAL A 66 1.48 2.25 6.39
N ASP A 67 2.44 1.51 5.86
CA ASP A 67 2.21 0.26 5.16
C ASP A 67 1.88 -0.87 6.14
N ARG A 68 0.78 -1.56 5.88
CA ARG A 68 0.32 -2.73 6.64
C ARG A 68 -0.03 -3.88 5.71
N SER A 69 0.54 -3.88 4.51
CA SER A 69 0.45 -5.01 3.59
C SER A 69 1.12 -6.26 4.17
N ARG A 70 0.80 -7.42 3.60
CA ARG A 70 1.28 -8.74 4.01
C ARG A 70 2.81 -8.85 4.02
N SER A 71 3.52 -8.02 3.27
CA SER A 71 4.98 -8.01 3.24
C SER A 71 5.64 -7.27 4.40
N VAL A 72 4.86 -6.53 5.20
CA VAL A 72 5.37 -5.81 6.37
C VAL A 72 5.27 -6.70 7.60
N SER A 73 6.43 -7.14 8.10
CA SER A 73 6.52 -8.02 9.27
C SER A 73 5.85 -7.43 10.53
N PRO A 74 5.35 -8.27 11.46
CA PRO A 74 4.76 -7.80 12.70
C PRO A 74 5.69 -6.89 13.54
N GLU A 75 6.99 -7.11 13.46
CA GLU A 75 8.03 -6.29 14.12
C GLU A 75 8.11 -4.89 13.52
N ASN A 76 8.03 -4.77 12.19
CA ASN A 76 8.01 -3.49 11.49
C ASN A 76 6.69 -2.73 11.76
N GLN A 77 5.57 -3.43 11.87
CA GLN A 77 4.30 -2.83 12.29
C GLN A 77 4.38 -2.29 13.73
N ALA A 78 4.97 -3.04 14.66
CA ALA A 78 5.19 -2.59 16.03
C ALA A 78 6.15 -1.38 16.11
N THR A 79 7.21 -1.38 15.28
CA THR A 79 8.16 -0.27 15.16
C THR A 79 7.46 1.00 14.64
N SER A 80 6.55 0.85 13.68
CA SER A 80 5.76 1.97 13.14
C SER A 80 4.87 2.60 14.21
N LEU A 81 4.17 1.79 15.00
CA LEU A 81 3.40 2.26 16.15
C LEU A 81 4.29 2.92 17.22
N GLY A 82 5.50 2.40 17.44
CA GLY A 82 6.51 3.04 18.30
C GLY A 82 6.83 4.45 17.82
N LEU A 83 7.22 4.58 16.55
CA LEU A 83 7.58 5.87 15.96
C LEU A 83 6.43 6.88 15.98
N ILE A 84 5.20 6.45 15.70
CA ILE A 84 4.04 7.35 15.77
C ILE A 84 3.85 7.90 17.20
N ARG A 85 4.02 7.05 18.22
CA ARG A 85 3.96 7.48 19.62
C ARG A 85 5.07 8.45 19.98
N ASP A 86 6.28 8.22 19.49
CA ASP A 86 7.41 9.11 19.72
C ASP A 86 7.18 10.47 19.04
N LEU A 87 6.59 10.49 17.85
CA LEU A 87 6.17 11.72 17.15
C LEU A 87 5.07 12.46 17.92
N GLU A 88 4.10 11.75 18.47
CA GLU A 88 3.05 12.37 19.31
C GLU A 88 3.60 12.95 20.61
N GLN A 89 4.65 12.36 21.19
CA GLN A 89 5.28 12.84 22.42
C GLN A 89 6.27 14.00 22.18
N SER A 90 6.98 14.00 21.06
CA SER A 90 7.99 15.00 20.71
C SER A 90 7.44 16.23 19.98
N ARG A 91 6.12 16.26 19.73
CA ARG A 91 5.44 17.36 19.03
C ARG A 91 5.64 18.73 19.71
N GLY A 92 5.82 19.76 18.92
CA GLY A 92 5.80 21.16 19.36
C GLY A 92 4.37 21.65 19.62
N ASN A 93 4.27 22.82 20.26
CA ASN A 93 2.98 23.47 20.47
C ASN A 93 2.40 23.96 19.13
N GLY A 94 1.19 23.51 18.78
CA GLY A 94 0.50 23.85 17.52
C GLY A 94 0.72 22.86 16.37
N ASP A 95 1.64 21.91 16.50
CA ASP A 95 1.82 20.86 15.49
C ASP A 95 0.59 19.97 15.44
N ARG A 96 0.27 19.39 14.28
CA ARG A 96 -0.85 18.45 14.10
C ARG A 96 -0.32 17.16 13.47
N LEU A 97 -0.87 16.03 13.91
CA LEU A 97 -0.50 14.72 13.40
C LEU A 97 -1.74 14.01 12.87
N ALA A 98 -1.63 13.46 11.66
CA ALA A 98 -2.58 12.52 11.07
C ALA A 98 -1.87 11.20 10.77
N VAL A 99 -2.64 10.11 10.80
CA VAL A 99 -2.14 8.76 10.50
C VAL A 99 -3.04 8.14 9.45
N VAL A 100 -2.43 7.78 8.33
CA VAL A 100 -3.04 7.04 7.22
C VAL A 100 -2.40 5.67 7.19
N THR A 101 -3.19 4.61 7.26
CA THR A 101 -2.71 3.25 7.03
C THR A 101 -3.15 2.79 5.65
N PHE A 102 -2.40 1.88 5.03
CA PHE A 102 -2.80 1.32 3.75
C PHE A 102 -2.40 -0.14 3.60
N GLY A 103 -3.19 -0.83 2.81
CA GLY A 103 -2.90 -2.11 2.18
C GLY A 103 -3.42 -2.02 0.75
N GLY A 104 -4.40 -2.85 0.36
CA GLY A 104 -5.09 -2.73 -0.93
C GLY A 104 -5.76 -1.37 -1.14
N GLU A 105 -6.23 -0.73 -0.07
CA GLU A 105 -6.74 0.63 -0.10
C GLU A 105 -6.25 1.45 1.11
N PRO A 106 -6.14 2.78 0.98
CA PRO A 106 -5.81 3.65 2.10
C PRO A 106 -7.00 3.90 3.03
N ARG A 107 -6.71 4.05 4.32
CA ARG A 107 -7.66 4.36 5.39
C ARG A 107 -7.06 5.38 6.36
N VAL A 108 -7.86 6.34 6.81
CA VAL A 108 -7.43 7.38 7.76
C VAL A 108 -7.73 6.90 9.18
N GLU A 109 -6.71 6.45 9.90
CA GLU A 109 -6.84 6.03 11.31
C GLU A 109 -7.03 7.24 12.23
N GLN A 110 -6.35 8.35 11.91
CA GLN A 110 -6.42 9.57 12.68
C GLN A 110 -6.36 10.78 11.75
N GLU A 111 -7.37 11.64 11.83
CA GLU A 111 -7.37 12.96 11.20
C GLU A 111 -6.39 13.92 11.90
N LEU A 112 -6.02 15.00 11.21
CA LEU A 112 -5.11 16.02 11.73
C LEU A 112 -5.62 16.59 13.06
N SER A 113 -4.93 16.23 14.14
CA SER A 113 -5.34 16.61 15.49
C SER A 113 -4.17 17.11 16.33
N GLY A 114 -4.47 18.15 17.12
CA GLY A 114 -3.61 18.67 18.20
C GLY A 114 -3.49 17.72 19.40
N ASN A 115 -4.45 16.80 19.54
CA ASN A 115 -4.55 15.87 20.66
C ASN A 115 -4.13 14.46 20.24
N LYS A 116 -3.56 13.72 21.18
CA LYS A 116 -3.28 12.28 21.05
C LYS A 116 -4.59 11.52 20.87
N ARG A 117 -4.75 10.82 19.75
CA ARG A 117 -5.98 10.06 19.44
C ARG A 117 -5.72 8.61 19.06
N LEU A 118 -4.52 8.27 18.58
CA LEU A 118 -4.19 6.90 18.24
C LEU A 118 -3.99 6.09 19.53
N GLY A 119 -4.71 4.97 19.63
CA GLY A 119 -4.57 4.01 20.71
C GLY A 119 -3.28 3.18 20.61
N ASN A 120 -3.24 2.05 21.32
CA ASN A 120 -2.09 1.14 21.28
C ASN A 120 -2.06 0.23 20.04
N LYS A 121 -3.08 0.32 19.17
CA LYS A 121 -3.24 -0.49 17.96
C LYS A 121 -3.98 0.31 16.90
N PHE A 122 -3.77 -0.06 15.64
CA PHE A 122 -4.61 0.38 14.53
C PHE A 122 -6.02 -0.20 14.69
N SER A 123 -7.03 0.63 14.47
CA SER A 123 -8.43 0.29 14.74
C SER A 123 -9.19 -0.11 13.49
N LEU A 124 -8.73 0.32 12.31
CA LEU A 124 -9.37 0.04 11.06
C LEU A 124 -8.85 -1.27 10.45
N GLU A 125 -9.81 -2.03 9.93
CA GLU A 125 -9.55 -3.18 9.08
C GLU A 125 -9.18 -2.69 7.68
N ILE A 126 -8.16 -3.32 7.12
CA ILE A 126 -7.61 -3.03 5.80
C ILE A 126 -7.40 -4.35 5.07
N ASP A 127 -7.37 -4.33 3.75
CA ASP A 127 -6.97 -5.48 2.94
C ASP A 127 -5.45 -5.62 2.94
N PRO A 128 -4.85 -6.64 3.60
CA PRO A 128 -3.40 -6.80 3.66
C PRO A 128 -2.82 -7.38 2.36
N ASP A 129 -3.64 -7.93 1.47
CA ASP A 129 -3.16 -8.61 0.26
C ASP A 129 -2.81 -7.60 -0.86
N GLY A 130 -3.10 -6.32 -0.65
CA GLY A 130 -2.70 -5.23 -1.53
C GLY A 130 -1.74 -4.20 -0.89
N SER A 131 -1.19 -3.33 -1.74
CA SER A 131 -0.33 -2.20 -1.39
C SER A 131 -0.52 -1.05 -2.40
N ASP A 132 -1.48 -0.15 -2.14
CA ASP A 132 -1.72 1.08 -2.93
C ASP A 132 -1.03 2.30 -2.30
N LEU A 133 0.28 2.42 -2.56
CA LEU A 133 1.10 3.53 -2.10
C LEU A 133 0.71 4.86 -2.78
N ALA A 134 0.29 4.83 -4.05
CA ALA A 134 -0.18 6.03 -4.73
C ALA A 134 -1.48 6.55 -4.10
N GLY A 135 -2.45 5.67 -3.86
CA GLY A 135 -3.68 6.02 -3.18
C GLY A 135 -3.43 6.59 -1.78
N SER A 136 -2.52 5.99 -1.02
CA SER A 136 -2.20 6.45 0.34
C SER A 136 -1.54 7.83 0.38
N VAL A 137 -0.60 8.11 -0.53
CA VAL A 137 -0.01 9.46 -0.68
C VAL A 137 -1.09 10.47 -1.12
N SER A 138 -1.97 10.10 -2.04
CA SER A 138 -3.06 11.00 -2.46
C SER A 138 -4.01 11.32 -1.32
N THR A 139 -4.39 10.33 -0.51
CA THR A 139 -5.25 10.52 0.68
C THR A 139 -4.54 11.40 1.70
N ALA A 140 -3.25 11.17 1.93
CA ALA A 140 -2.44 11.98 2.85
C ALA A 140 -2.37 13.45 2.41
N LEU A 141 -2.16 13.72 1.11
CA LEU A 141 -2.17 15.08 0.56
C LEU A 141 -3.52 15.78 0.73
N ASN A 142 -4.63 15.05 0.63
CA ASN A 142 -5.97 15.62 0.82
C ASN A 142 -6.27 15.99 2.29
N LEU A 143 -5.54 15.41 3.25
CA LEU A 143 -5.67 15.79 4.66
C LEU A 143 -4.92 17.07 4.98
N VAL A 144 -3.89 17.42 4.20
CA VAL A 144 -3.04 18.59 4.46
C VAL A 144 -3.83 19.89 4.28
N ASP A 145 -3.67 20.80 5.24
CA ASP A 145 -4.19 22.15 5.16
C ASP A 145 -3.25 23.03 4.31
N PRO A 146 -3.68 23.55 3.14
CA PRO A 146 -2.82 24.33 2.26
C PRO A 146 -2.40 25.68 2.86
N SER A 147 -3.02 26.11 3.96
CA SER A 147 -2.65 27.36 4.67
C SER A 147 -1.50 27.18 5.67
N ARG A 148 -0.97 25.97 5.84
CA ARG A 148 0.04 25.61 6.83
C ARG A 148 1.18 24.79 6.20
N PRO A 149 2.41 24.88 6.76
CA PRO A 149 3.48 24.00 6.36
C PRO A 149 3.14 22.55 6.72
N ALA A 150 3.39 21.62 5.80
CA ALA A 150 3.09 20.21 5.99
C ALA A 150 4.19 19.30 5.49
N ARG A 151 4.26 18.08 6.05
CA ARG A 151 5.21 17.04 5.66
C ARG A 151 4.53 15.68 5.69
N LEU A 152 4.89 14.81 4.74
CA LEU A 152 4.47 13.41 4.74
C LEU A 152 5.65 12.54 5.19
N LEU A 153 5.39 11.58 6.07
CA LEU A 153 6.35 10.54 6.45
C LEU A 153 5.80 9.18 6.04
N VAL A 154 6.45 8.53 5.07
CA VAL A 154 6.06 7.21 4.58
C VAL A 154 6.89 6.13 5.27
N LEU A 155 6.22 5.16 5.88
CA LEU A 155 6.79 3.97 6.48
C LEU A 155 6.35 2.76 5.63
N SER A 156 7.22 2.26 4.77
CA SER A 156 6.93 1.16 3.84
C SER A 156 8.22 0.45 3.46
N ASP A 157 8.11 -0.78 2.97
CA ASP A 157 9.22 -1.51 2.35
C ASP A 157 9.44 -1.14 0.86
N GLY A 158 8.59 -0.26 0.31
CA GLY A 158 8.76 0.35 -1.00
C GLY A 158 8.13 -0.41 -2.16
N GLU A 159 7.57 -1.61 -1.93
CA GLU A 159 6.86 -2.36 -2.96
C GLU A 159 5.38 -1.92 -3.00
N SER A 160 4.85 -1.74 -4.20
CA SER A 160 3.43 -1.36 -4.41
C SER A 160 2.86 -2.12 -5.60
N ASN A 161 1.62 -2.60 -5.46
CA ASN A 161 0.89 -3.29 -6.53
C ASN A 161 -0.22 -2.43 -7.16
N GLY A 162 -0.38 -1.19 -6.67
CA GLY A 162 -1.33 -0.22 -7.18
C GLY A 162 -0.80 0.62 -8.35
N ARG A 163 -1.29 1.86 -8.43
CA ARG A 163 -0.83 2.83 -9.43
C ARG A 163 0.59 3.28 -9.13
N ASP A 164 1.30 3.78 -10.15
CA ASP A 164 2.67 4.30 -9.99
C ASP A 164 2.71 5.46 -8.96
N PRO A 165 3.43 5.29 -7.83
CA PRO A 165 3.52 6.31 -6.78
C PRO A 165 4.31 7.56 -7.22
N MET A 166 5.12 7.47 -8.29
CA MET A 166 5.92 8.59 -8.79
C MET A 166 5.04 9.77 -9.22
N ALA A 167 3.86 9.49 -9.78
CA ALA A 167 2.91 10.53 -10.15
C ALA A 167 2.41 11.32 -8.93
N MET A 168 2.19 10.65 -7.79
CA MET A 168 1.75 11.32 -6.56
C MET A 168 2.89 12.05 -5.87
N ALA A 169 4.12 11.51 -5.92
CA ALA A 169 5.30 12.21 -5.40
C ALA A 169 5.54 13.55 -6.12
N ARG A 170 5.30 13.61 -7.44
CA ARG A 170 5.36 14.87 -8.19
C ARG A 170 4.30 15.87 -7.74
N ARG A 171 3.06 15.41 -7.54
CA ARG A 171 1.98 16.26 -7.01
C ARG A 171 2.28 16.80 -5.62
N ALA A 172 2.85 15.97 -4.74
CA ALA A 172 3.29 16.41 -3.41
C ALA A 172 4.32 17.54 -3.50
N ARG A 173 5.31 17.40 -4.40
CA ARG A 173 6.31 18.44 -4.66
C ARG A 173 5.69 19.72 -5.20
N GLU A 174 4.74 19.64 -6.13
CA GLU A 174 4.01 20.80 -6.66
C GLU A 174 3.20 21.51 -5.57
N ALA A 175 2.64 20.77 -4.62
CA ALA A 175 1.95 21.30 -3.45
C ALA A 175 2.90 21.86 -2.37
N GLY A 176 4.22 21.78 -2.56
CA GLY A 176 5.21 22.21 -1.57
C GLY A 176 5.29 21.31 -0.33
N VAL A 177 4.80 20.07 -0.44
CA VAL A 177 4.74 19.10 0.66
C VAL A 177 5.84 18.06 0.47
N PRO A 178 6.97 18.14 1.23
CA PRO A 178 8.02 17.13 1.14
C PRO A 178 7.53 15.77 1.66
N ILE A 179 8.03 14.72 1.03
CA ILE A 179 7.83 13.33 1.45
C ILE A 179 9.15 12.80 1.99
N ASP A 180 9.17 12.51 3.28
CA ASP A 180 10.23 11.78 3.95
C ASP A 180 9.88 10.28 3.95
N VAL A 181 10.86 9.41 3.75
CA VAL A 181 10.64 7.95 3.69
C VAL A 181 11.52 7.27 4.72
N ARG A 182 10.93 6.38 5.51
CA ARG A 182 11.64 5.40 6.34
C ARG A 182 11.42 4.02 5.73
N PRO A 183 12.41 3.47 5.00
CA PRO A 183 12.28 2.15 4.42
C PRO A 183 12.30 1.08 5.52
N PHE A 184 11.46 0.05 5.38
CA PHE A 184 11.64 -1.19 6.13
C PHE A 184 12.63 -2.08 5.40
N GLU A 185 13.70 -2.47 6.08
CA GLU A 185 14.64 -3.45 5.56
C GLU A 185 13.97 -4.82 5.55
N ARG A 186 13.83 -5.40 4.36
CA ARG A 186 13.44 -6.81 4.22
C ARG A 186 14.71 -7.66 4.16
N PRO A 187 14.93 -8.59 5.10
CA PRO A 187 15.96 -9.60 4.92
C PRO A 187 15.55 -10.54 3.79
N ARG A 188 15.98 -10.23 2.56
CA ARG A 188 15.77 -11.10 1.38
C ARG A 188 16.81 -12.21 1.30
N VAL A 189 17.91 -12.09 2.06
CA VAL A 189 19.02 -13.04 2.00
C VAL A 189 18.55 -14.39 2.50
N GLY A 190 18.57 -15.39 1.61
CA GLY A 190 18.13 -16.74 1.92
C GLY A 190 16.61 -16.94 1.91
N ASP A 191 15.82 -15.97 1.45
CA ASP A 191 14.36 -16.11 1.29
C ASP A 191 14.01 -17.18 0.25
N THR A 192 13.00 -18.00 0.51
CA THR A 192 12.48 -18.96 -0.46
C THR A 192 10.98 -18.87 -0.53
N ALA A 193 10.45 -18.37 -1.65
CA ALA A 193 9.06 -17.98 -1.78
C ALA A 193 8.31 -18.79 -2.85
N ILE A 194 6.99 -18.90 -2.70
CA ILE A 194 6.12 -19.33 -3.81
C ILE A 194 5.90 -18.14 -4.72
N GLU A 195 6.42 -18.21 -5.95
CA GLU A 195 6.28 -17.14 -6.93
C GLU A 195 4.92 -17.18 -7.63
N ALA A 196 4.48 -18.37 -8.06
CA ALA A 196 3.23 -18.51 -8.80
C ALA A 196 2.72 -19.95 -8.83
N ILE A 197 1.40 -20.10 -8.84
CA ILE A 197 0.73 -21.33 -9.26
C ILE A 197 0.17 -21.12 -10.66
N ARG A 198 0.72 -21.84 -11.64
CA ARG A 198 0.29 -21.78 -13.05
C ARG A 198 -0.70 -22.89 -13.32
N LEU A 199 -1.98 -22.54 -13.25
CA LEU A 199 -3.12 -23.40 -13.53
C LEU A 199 -3.76 -23.03 -14.88
N PRO A 200 -4.39 -23.98 -15.59
CA PRO A 200 -5.31 -23.64 -16.69
C PRO A 200 -6.51 -22.85 -16.15
N LEU A 201 -7.03 -21.92 -16.95
CA LEU A 201 -8.21 -21.14 -16.56
C LEU A 201 -9.46 -22.01 -16.51
N THR A 202 -9.62 -22.88 -17.51
CA THR A 202 -10.71 -23.84 -17.64
C THR A 202 -10.21 -25.23 -17.99
N VAL A 203 -10.92 -26.26 -17.52
CA VAL A 203 -10.69 -27.67 -17.87
C VAL A 203 -12.02 -28.39 -18.04
N SER A 204 -12.07 -29.45 -18.85
CA SER A 204 -13.29 -30.26 -18.98
C SER A 204 -13.45 -31.21 -17.80
N GLN A 205 -14.70 -31.53 -17.45
CA GLN A 205 -14.97 -32.54 -16.42
C GLN A 205 -14.32 -33.89 -16.77
N GLY A 206 -13.54 -34.43 -15.85
CA GLY A 206 -12.82 -35.70 -16.00
C GLY A 206 -11.58 -35.64 -16.89
N GLU A 207 -11.22 -34.47 -17.41
CA GLU A 207 -10.01 -34.28 -18.20
C GLU A 207 -8.77 -34.18 -17.30
N PRO A 208 -7.74 -35.02 -17.51
CA PRO A 208 -6.48 -34.87 -16.79
C PRO A 208 -5.74 -33.63 -17.29
N PHE A 209 -5.32 -32.79 -16.36
CA PHE A 209 -4.50 -31.63 -16.67
C PHE A 209 -3.25 -31.60 -15.81
N GLN A 210 -2.29 -30.78 -16.25
CA GLN A 210 -1.04 -30.56 -15.55
C GLN A 210 -0.93 -29.08 -15.20
N PHE A 211 -0.47 -28.80 -13.99
CA PHE A 211 -0.18 -27.46 -13.53
C PHE A 211 1.20 -27.40 -12.91
N SER A 212 1.69 -26.20 -12.64
CA SER A 212 3.01 -26.04 -12.03
C SER A 212 3.05 -25.00 -10.93
N VAL A 213 3.69 -25.35 -9.83
CA VAL A 213 4.06 -24.40 -8.77
C VAL A 213 5.50 -23.94 -9.03
N TRP A 214 5.71 -22.64 -9.05
CA TRP A 214 7.01 -22.00 -9.19
C TRP A 214 7.46 -21.51 -7.82
N VAL A 215 8.62 -22.00 -7.38
CA VAL A 215 9.25 -21.62 -6.11
C VAL A 215 10.58 -20.96 -6.43
N THR A 216 10.81 -19.74 -5.94
CA THR A 216 12.07 -19.02 -6.11
C THR A 216 12.85 -19.04 -4.80
N ALA A 217 14.11 -19.47 -4.85
CA ALA A 217 14.96 -19.59 -3.68
C ALA A 217 16.22 -18.73 -3.81
N ASP A 218 16.55 -17.94 -2.79
CA ASP A 218 17.81 -17.20 -2.67
C ASP A 218 18.91 -18.06 -2.02
N GLY A 219 19.10 -19.27 -2.53
CA GLY A 219 20.04 -20.24 -1.99
C GLY A 219 19.56 -21.66 -2.16
N GLU A 220 20.42 -22.62 -1.83
CA GLU A 220 20.01 -24.03 -1.82
C GLU A 220 19.43 -24.39 -0.45
N ARG A 221 18.18 -24.86 -0.41
CA ARG A 221 17.44 -25.09 0.84
C ARG A 221 16.51 -26.29 0.73
N SER A 222 16.30 -27.00 1.82
CA SER A 222 15.31 -28.09 1.90
C SER A 222 14.02 -27.60 2.53
N GLY A 223 12.88 -27.97 1.96
CA GLY A 223 11.56 -27.64 2.49
C GLY A 223 10.51 -28.64 2.03
N THR A 224 9.32 -28.55 2.61
CA THR A 224 8.16 -29.36 2.24
C THR A 224 7.13 -28.49 1.54
N LEU A 225 6.83 -28.80 0.29
CA LEU A 225 5.76 -28.15 -0.46
C LEU A 225 4.49 -29.00 -0.35
N ARG A 226 3.43 -28.40 0.18
CA ARG A 226 2.08 -28.97 0.26
C ARG A 226 1.20 -28.26 -0.76
N VAL A 227 0.47 -29.02 -1.54
CA VAL A 227 -0.50 -28.51 -2.51
C VAL A 227 -1.86 -29.01 -2.11
N LEU A 228 -2.81 -28.10 -1.96
CA LEU A 228 -4.17 -28.38 -1.55
C LEU A 228 -5.15 -28.01 -2.67
N ARG A 229 -6.24 -28.76 -2.74
CA ARG A 229 -7.42 -28.49 -3.56
C ARG A 229 -8.63 -28.43 -2.65
N ASP A 230 -9.34 -27.31 -2.67
CA ASP A 230 -10.52 -27.04 -1.84
C ASP A 230 -10.27 -27.34 -0.35
N GLY A 231 -9.06 -26.98 0.12
CA GLY A 231 -8.60 -27.23 1.49
C GLY A 231 -8.15 -28.66 1.79
N MET A 232 -8.27 -29.60 0.84
CA MET A 232 -7.78 -30.98 1.00
C MET A 232 -6.40 -31.15 0.36
N GLU A 233 -5.48 -31.81 1.06
CA GLU A 233 -4.14 -32.07 0.54
C GLU A 233 -4.19 -32.97 -0.71
N LEU A 234 -3.72 -32.43 -1.83
CA LEU A 234 -3.57 -33.15 -3.10
C LEU A 234 -2.22 -33.85 -3.16
N ALA A 235 -1.16 -33.16 -2.71
CA ALA A 235 0.19 -33.69 -2.69
C ALA A 235 1.04 -32.98 -1.62
N SER A 236 1.96 -33.73 -1.02
CA SER A 236 3.01 -33.20 -0.15
C SER A 236 4.35 -33.77 -0.58
N MET A 237 5.36 -32.93 -0.78
CA MET A 237 6.70 -33.36 -1.14
C MET A 237 7.79 -32.58 -0.41
N SER A 238 8.70 -33.30 0.22
CA SER A 238 9.96 -32.72 0.72
C SER A 238 11.00 -32.74 -0.39
N ARG A 239 11.57 -31.59 -0.72
CA ARG A 239 12.58 -31.44 -1.78
C ARG A 239 13.62 -30.40 -1.40
N ARG A 240 14.82 -30.59 -1.94
CA ARG A 240 15.87 -29.56 -1.95
C ARG A 240 15.66 -28.62 -3.15
N PHE A 241 15.32 -27.37 -2.87
CA PHE A 241 15.22 -26.28 -3.82
C PHE A 241 16.62 -25.73 -4.12
N ARG A 242 16.88 -25.49 -5.41
CA ARG A 242 18.14 -24.89 -5.87
C ARG A 242 17.99 -23.36 -5.89
N SER A 243 19.11 -22.65 -5.79
CA SER A 243 19.10 -21.20 -5.98
C SER A 243 18.50 -20.83 -7.35
N GLY A 244 17.62 -19.82 -7.36
CA GLY A 244 16.82 -19.40 -8.50
C GLY A 244 15.43 -20.05 -8.54
N ARG A 245 14.87 -20.13 -9.75
CA ARG A 245 13.51 -20.63 -10.00
C ARG A 245 13.46 -22.16 -10.08
N ASN A 246 12.62 -22.77 -9.25
CA ASN A 246 12.33 -24.19 -9.21
C ASN A 246 10.90 -24.43 -9.69
N ARG A 247 10.74 -25.23 -10.76
CA ARG A 247 9.43 -25.59 -11.30
C ARG A 247 9.03 -26.99 -10.82
N LEU A 248 7.91 -27.09 -10.13
CA LEU A 248 7.33 -28.34 -9.65
C LEU A 248 6.05 -28.62 -10.42
N LEU A 249 5.96 -29.82 -11.01
CA LEU A 249 4.85 -30.21 -11.88
C LEU A 249 3.91 -31.15 -11.14
N PHE A 250 2.62 -30.87 -11.24
CA PHE A 250 1.55 -31.62 -10.62
C PHE A 250 0.49 -31.98 -11.65
N ARG A 251 -0.23 -33.07 -11.42
CA ARG A 251 -1.34 -33.52 -12.26
C ARG A 251 -2.56 -33.71 -11.38
N ASP A 252 -3.71 -33.37 -11.92
CA ASP A 252 -4.99 -33.59 -11.25
C ASP A 252 -6.07 -33.93 -12.28
N ILE A 253 -7.18 -34.49 -11.80
CA ILE A 253 -8.40 -34.79 -12.56
C ILE A 253 -9.58 -34.32 -11.73
N LEU A 254 -10.37 -33.40 -12.27
CA LEU A 254 -11.53 -32.86 -11.58
C LEU A 254 -12.81 -33.57 -12.04
N ALA A 255 -13.46 -34.26 -11.11
CA ALA A 255 -14.66 -35.05 -11.39
C ALA A 255 -15.96 -34.24 -11.35
N SER A 256 -15.96 -33.07 -10.69
CA SER A 256 -17.12 -32.18 -10.54
C SER A 256 -16.94 -30.90 -11.34
N GLY A 257 -18.04 -30.37 -11.88
CA GLY A 257 -18.08 -29.02 -12.44
C GLY A 257 -17.97 -27.94 -11.35
N GLY A 258 -17.70 -26.70 -11.77
CA GLY A 258 -17.63 -25.53 -10.90
C GLY A 258 -16.20 -25.00 -10.70
N VAL A 259 -16.03 -24.07 -9.76
CA VAL A 259 -14.71 -23.47 -9.45
C VAL A 259 -14.02 -24.24 -8.33
N HIS A 260 -12.80 -24.69 -8.61
CA HIS A 260 -11.94 -25.37 -7.66
C HIS A 260 -10.79 -24.45 -7.25
N HIS A 261 -10.55 -24.36 -5.94
CA HIS A 261 -9.51 -23.52 -5.35
C HIS A 261 -8.27 -24.35 -5.09
N TYR A 262 -7.13 -23.91 -5.59
CA TYR A 262 -5.82 -24.50 -5.35
C TYR A 262 -5.02 -23.58 -4.44
N SER A 263 -4.37 -24.15 -3.44
CA SER A 263 -3.34 -23.46 -2.67
C SER A 263 -2.06 -24.28 -2.65
N ALA A 264 -0.94 -23.59 -2.53
CA ALA A 264 0.35 -24.18 -2.27
C ALA A 264 0.94 -23.53 -1.03
N GLU A 265 1.47 -24.33 -0.14
CA GLU A 265 2.04 -23.94 1.13
C GLU A 265 3.45 -24.53 1.23
N LEU A 266 4.42 -23.67 1.53
CA LEU A 266 5.82 -24.03 1.61
C LEU A 266 6.27 -23.98 3.08
N GLU A 267 6.57 -25.15 3.63
CA GLU A 267 7.09 -25.30 4.99
C GLU A 267 8.63 -25.35 4.95
N LEU A 268 9.25 -24.32 5.53
CA LEU A 268 10.69 -24.14 5.58
C LEU A 268 11.14 -23.90 7.02
N VAL A 269 12.38 -24.30 7.32
CA VAL A 269 13.05 -23.98 8.58
C VAL A 269 13.81 -22.68 8.40
N ASP A 270 13.65 -21.74 9.34
CA ASP A 270 14.35 -20.45 9.38
C ASP A 270 14.21 -19.61 8.09
N ASP A 271 12.99 -19.55 7.55
CA ASP A 271 12.69 -18.69 6.42
C ASP A 271 12.41 -17.23 6.86
N PRO A 272 13.11 -16.24 6.28
CA PRO A 272 13.03 -14.86 6.75
C PRO A 272 11.69 -14.17 6.44
N VAL A 273 10.90 -14.68 5.49
CA VAL A 273 9.66 -14.06 5.03
C VAL A 273 8.56 -15.12 4.88
N ALA A 274 8.02 -15.57 6.01
CA ALA A 274 7.02 -16.63 6.03
C ALA A 274 5.74 -16.29 5.23
N GLU A 275 5.46 -15.01 5.03
CA GLU A 275 4.23 -14.53 4.39
C GLU A 275 4.18 -14.80 2.89
N ASN A 276 5.33 -15.03 2.24
CA ASN A 276 5.43 -15.35 0.81
C ASN A 276 5.46 -16.88 0.53
N ASN A 277 5.31 -17.69 1.57
CA ASN A 277 5.30 -19.15 1.49
C ASN A 277 3.93 -19.74 1.13
N GLN A 278 2.97 -18.89 0.75
CA GLN A 278 1.64 -19.29 0.34
C GLN A 278 1.33 -18.73 -1.05
N GLY A 279 0.80 -19.58 -1.91
CA GLY A 279 0.25 -19.18 -3.21
C GLY A 279 -1.15 -19.73 -3.38
N THR A 280 -1.99 -19.02 -4.12
CA THR A 280 -3.35 -19.46 -4.45
C THR A 280 -3.60 -19.36 -5.95
N GLY A 281 -4.57 -20.13 -6.43
CA GLY A 281 -5.05 -20.09 -7.79
C GLY A 281 -6.39 -20.79 -7.92
N VAL A 282 -7.08 -20.56 -9.03
CA VAL A 282 -8.41 -21.14 -9.27
C VAL A 282 -8.47 -21.77 -10.65
N VAL A 283 -9.23 -22.86 -10.76
CA VAL A 283 -9.55 -23.53 -12.02
C VAL A 283 -11.06 -23.65 -12.10
N ARG A 284 -11.64 -23.30 -13.25
CA ARG A 284 -13.05 -23.57 -13.53
C ARG A 284 -13.18 -24.86 -14.33
N VAL A 285 -14.02 -25.76 -13.85
CA VAL A 285 -14.37 -26.98 -14.58
C VAL A 285 -15.62 -26.71 -15.39
N GLU A 286 -15.46 -26.72 -16.70
CA GLU A 286 -16.58 -26.73 -17.64
C GLU A 286 -17.20 -28.13 -17.61
N ALA A 287 -18.19 -28.30 -16.73
CA ALA A 287 -19.15 -29.37 -16.88
C ALA A 287 -20.19 -28.94 -17.92
N GLY A 288 -20.67 -29.88 -18.74
CA GLY A 288 -21.82 -29.62 -19.61
C GLY A 288 -23.01 -29.05 -18.80
N PRO A 289 -23.96 -28.36 -19.45
CA PRO A 289 -25.01 -27.62 -18.78
C PRO A 289 -25.74 -28.50 -17.76
N ARG A 290 -25.76 -28.07 -16.49
CA ARG A 290 -26.35 -28.80 -15.38
C ARG A 290 -27.62 -28.08 -14.96
N LEU A 291 -28.75 -28.77 -14.94
CA LEU A 291 -30.02 -28.12 -14.60
C LEU A 291 -30.30 -28.25 -13.09
N LEU A 292 -30.53 -27.12 -12.42
CA LEU A 292 -31.15 -27.12 -11.09
C LEU A 292 -32.67 -27.07 -11.24
N LEU A 293 -33.35 -28.14 -10.87
CA LEU A 293 -34.82 -28.22 -10.84
C LEU A 293 -35.32 -27.96 -9.42
N LEU A 294 -35.87 -26.76 -9.20
CA LEU A 294 -36.49 -26.38 -7.93
C LEU A 294 -37.97 -26.74 -7.91
N THR A 295 -38.38 -27.62 -7.00
CA THR A 295 -39.79 -28.01 -6.84
C THR A 295 -40.30 -27.73 -5.42
N ASN A 296 -41.61 -27.60 -5.26
CA ASN A 296 -42.20 -27.23 -3.96
C ASN A 296 -42.00 -28.29 -2.87
N ASP A 297 -41.87 -29.55 -3.26
CA ASP A 297 -41.70 -30.71 -2.39
C ASP A 297 -40.27 -31.30 -2.44
N GLY A 298 -39.42 -30.80 -3.34
CA GLY A 298 -38.09 -31.37 -3.61
C GLY A 298 -38.12 -32.66 -4.43
N SER A 299 -39.27 -33.04 -5.02
CA SER A 299 -39.39 -34.18 -5.92
C SER A 299 -39.30 -33.74 -7.38
N GLY A 300 -38.57 -34.49 -8.22
CA GLY A 300 -38.34 -34.11 -9.62
C GLY A 300 -39.40 -34.61 -10.61
N GLY A 301 -40.27 -35.52 -10.16
CA GLY A 301 -41.45 -35.98 -10.90
C GLY A 301 -41.16 -36.55 -12.29
N ASN A 302 -42.02 -36.20 -13.26
CA ASN A 302 -41.88 -36.61 -14.65
C ASN A 302 -40.78 -35.81 -15.38
N LEU A 303 -40.53 -34.56 -14.97
CA LEU A 303 -39.58 -33.68 -15.62
C LEU A 303 -38.13 -34.12 -15.39
N GLN A 304 -37.76 -34.48 -14.15
CA GLN A 304 -36.46 -35.08 -13.86
C GLN A 304 -36.22 -36.34 -14.68
N ARG A 305 -37.21 -37.22 -14.78
CA ARG A 305 -37.11 -38.45 -15.58
C ARG A 305 -36.92 -38.18 -17.07
N ALA A 306 -37.60 -37.17 -17.62
CA ALA A 306 -37.44 -36.76 -19.02
C ALA A 306 -36.06 -36.13 -19.28
N LEU A 307 -35.54 -35.33 -18.34
CA LEU A 307 -34.20 -34.74 -18.45
C LEU A 307 -33.11 -35.82 -18.35
N GLN A 308 -33.26 -36.76 -17.41
CA GLN A 308 -32.35 -37.90 -17.27
C GLN A 308 -32.37 -38.82 -18.50
N SER A 309 -33.54 -39.06 -19.11
CA SER A 309 -33.62 -39.87 -20.34
C SER A 309 -32.97 -39.19 -21.54
N ALA A 310 -32.99 -37.85 -21.58
CA ALA A 310 -32.23 -37.04 -22.53
C ALA A 310 -30.73 -36.91 -22.18
N LYS A 311 -30.26 -37.59 -21.11
CA LYS A 311 -28.89 -37.52 -20.58
C LYS A 311 -28.46 -36.11 -20.16
N ILE A 312 -29.42 -35.26 -19.78
CA ILE A 312 -29.14 -33.94 -19.22
C ILE A 312 -28.95 -34.11 -17.71
N PRO A 313 -27.78 -33.77 -17.15
CA PRO A 313 -27.56 -33.85 -15.71
C PRO A 313 -28.45 -32.83 -15.00
N VAL A 314 -29.27 -33.29 -14.04
CA VAL A 314 -30.23 -32.47 -13.31
C VAL A 314 -30.16 -32.78 -11.81
N ASP A 315 -30.01 -31.75 -11.00
CA ASP A 315 -30.15 -31.84 -9.55
C ASP A 315 -31.51 -31.29 -9.14
N VAL A 316 -32.17 -31.96 -8.18
CA VAL A 316 -33.50 -31.55 -7.71
C VAL A 316 -33.37 -31.06 -6.29
N ALA A 317 -33.85 -29.87 -6.02
CA ALA A 317 -33.90 -29.32 -4.67
C ALA A 317 -35.26 -28.68 -4.37
N ARG A 318 -35.58 -28.58 -3.08
CA ARG A 318 -36.82 -27.92 -2.67
C ARG A 318 -36.67 -26.41 -2.78
N ALA A 319 -37.66 -25.77 -3.40
CA ALA A 319 -37.76 -24.31 -3.44
C ALA A 319 -37.74 -23.73 -2.01
N GLY A 320 -36.82 -22.80 -1.74
CA GLY A 320 -36.62 -22.19 -0.42
C GLY A 320 -35.64 -22.92 0.51
N ALA A 321 -35.21 -24.14 0.19
CA ALA A 321 -34.19 -24.87 0.95
C ALA A 321 -32.79 -24.81 0.29
N HIS A 322 -32.73 -24.60 -1.03
CA HIS A 322 -31.47 -24.42 -1.75
C HIS A 322 -31.09 -22.94 -1.80
N SER A 323 -29.82 -22.63 -1.53
CA SER A 323 -29.31 -21.24 -1.64
C SER A 323 -29.36 -20.78 -3.10
N LEU A 324 -29.81 -19.55 -3.32
CA LEU A 324 -29.82 -18.87 -4.63
C LEU A 324 -28.70 -17.80 -4.71
N SER A 325 -27.66 -17.94 -3.89
CA SER A 325 -26.47 -17.10 -4.01
C SER A 325 -25.71 -17.41 -5.30
N LEU A 326 -24.95 -16.44 -5.80
CA LEU A 326 -24.14 -16.58 -7.01
C LEU A 326 -23.23 -17.82 -6.92
N ASP A 327 -22.54 -18.00 -5.78
CA ASP A 327 -21.65 -19.14 -5.52
C ASP A 327 -22.38 -20.50 -5.53
N ALA A 328 -23.64 -20.54 -5.08
CA ALA A 328 -24.42 -21.78 -5.04
C ALA A 328 -24.95 -22.17 -6.43
N LEU A 329 -25.15 -21.18 -7.31
CA LEU A 329 -25.66 -21.38 -8.66
C LEU A 329 -24.56 -21.57 -9.71
N ASP A 330 -23.30 -21.27 -9.40
CA ASP A 330 -22.15 -21.34 -10.33
C ASP A 330 -21.87 -22.76 -10.86
N GLY A 331 -22.43 -23.80 -10.23
CA GLY A 331 -22.31 -25.20 -10.64
C GLY A 331 -23.36 -25.72 -11.65
N TYR A 332 -24.31 -24.87 -12.05
CA TYR A 332 -25.44 -25.21 -12.93
C TYR A 332 -25.37 -24.46 -14.27
#